data_AF-A0A178X5N4-F1
#
_entry.id   AF-A0A178X5N4-F1
#
_cell.length_a   1.000
_cell.length_b   1.000
_cell.length_c   1.000
_cell.angle_alpha   90.00
_cell.angle_beta   90.00
_cell.angle_gamma   90.00
#
_symmetry.space_group_name_H-M   'P 1'
#
loop_
_entity.id
_entity.type
_entity.pdbx_description
1 polymer ?
#
loop_
_entity_poly.entity_id
_entity_poly.type
_entity_poly.pdbx_seq_one_letter_code
_entity_poly.pdbx_strand_id
1 'polypeptide(L)'
;MSHQLTRTQERGLLVRGSDTTRSGVLVETTGAGRAAISAARPVHAAAVRRHLLAKIPAKDRPRLLSALETLAEPAEPEVRKG
;
A
#
# COMPACT_ATOMS: atom_id res chain seq x y z
N MET A 1 -7.73 -2.63 9.31
CA MET A 1 -7.89 -2.02 7.96
C MET A 1 -9.26 -1.36 7.72
N SER A 2 -10.36 -1.86 8.31
CA SER A 2 -11.73 -1.36 8.04
C SER A 2 -11.93 0.15 8.23
N HIS A 3 -11.40 0.75 9.29
CA HIS A 3 -11.50 2.19 9.54
C HIS A 3 -10.84 3.06 8.45
N GLN A 4 -9.65 2.66 7.98
CA GLN A 4 -8.95 3.38 6.91
C GLN A 4 -9.75 3.32 5.61
N LEU A 5 -10.30 2.15 5.31
CA LEU A 5 -11.14 1.96 4.13
C LEU A 5 -12.44 2.77 4.22
N THR A 6 -13.01 2.96 5.43
CA THR A 6 -14.28 3.70 5.59
C THR A 6 -14.04 5.17 5.30
N ARG A 7 -13.00 5.76 5.91
CA ARG A 7 -12.61 7.15 5.63
C ARG A 7 -12.23 7.38 4.17
N THR A 8 -11.59 6.40 3.54
CA THR A 8 -11.21 6.52 2.12
C THR A 8 -12.43 6.44 1.19
N GLN A 9 -13.44 5.64 1.57
CA GLN A 9 -14.72 5.58 0.88
C GLN A 9 -15.55 6.85 1.09
N GLU A 10 -15.63 7.39 2.30
CA GLU A 10 -16.33 8.65 2.62
C GLU A 10 -15.76 9.83 1.83
N ARG A 11 -14.46 9.79 1.52
CA ARG A 11 -13.78 10.76 0.64
C ARG A 11 -13.99 10.50 -0.86
N GLY A 12 -14.76 9.47 -1.23
CA GLY A 12 -15.05 9.10 -2.61
C GLY A 12 -13.88 8.53 -3.39
N LEU A 13 -12.80 8.10 -2.72
CA LEU A 13 -11.56 7.64 -3.39
C LEU A 13 -11.56 6.14 -3.69
N LEU A 14 -12.41 5.38 -3.01
CA LEU A 14 -12.65 3.96 -3.28
C LEU A 14 -14.13 3.62 -3.09
N VAL A 15 -14.53 2.45 -3.56
CA VAL A 15 -15.83 1.83 -3.29
C VAL A 15 -15.62 0.40 -2.79
N ARG A 16 -16.55 -0.07 -1.98
CA ARG A 16 -16.62 -1.47 -1.53
C ARG A 16 -17.83 -2.14 -2.17
N GLY A 17 -17.60 -3.31 -2.75
CA GLY A 17 -18.64 -4.23 -3.23
C GLY A 17 -18.58 -5.55 -2.48
N SER A 18 -19.70 -6.28 -2.48
CA SER A 18 -19.71 -7.70 -2.13
C SER A 18 -19.11 -8.50 -3.27
N ASP A 19 -18.17 -9.40 -2.98
CA ASP A 19 -17.76 -10.41 -3.95
C ASP A 19 -18.89 -11.46 -4.05
N THR A 20 -19.47 -11.61 -5.25
CA THR A 20 -20.55 -12.58 -5.49
C THR A 20 -20.04 -14.02 -5.61
N THR A 21 -18.72 -14.20 -5.70
CA THR A 21 -18.07 -15.50 -5.94
C THR A 21 -17.29 -16.03 -4.73
N ARG A 22 -16.99 -15.17 -3.75
CA ARG A 22 -16.31 -15.53 -2.49
C ARG A 22 -16.87 -14.76 -1.30
N SER A 23 -16.76 -15.34 -0.11
CA SER A 23 -16.98 -14.60 1.14
C SER A 23 -15.88 -13.54 1.29
N GLY A 24 -16.15 -12.31 0.83
CA GLY A 24 -15.17 -11.25 0.78
C GLY A 24 -15.73 -9.88 0.38
N VAL A 25 -14.96 -8.85 0.69
CA VAL A 25 -15.24 -7.47 0.28
C VAL A 25 -14.28 -7.11 -0.84
N LEU A 26 -14.81 -6.83 -2.03
CA LEU A 26 -14.04 -6.27 -3.13
C LEU A 26 -13.89 -4.76 -2.91
N VAL A 27 -12.66 -4.26 -3.04
CA VAL A 27 -12.35 -2.84 -2.90
C VAL A 27 -11.81 -2.33 -4.22
N GLU A 28 -12.47 -1.33 -4.81
CA GLU A 28 -12.07 -0.76 -6.08
C GLU A 28 -11.75 0.73 -5.93
N THR A 29 -10.70 1.19 -6.61
CA THR A 29 -10.34 2.62 -6.62
C THR A 29 -11.22 3.35 -7.63
N THR A 30 -11.79 4.49 -7.24
CA THR A 30 -12.62 5.31 -8.13
C THR A 30 -11.77 6.10 -9.12
N GLY A 31 -12.42 6.75 -10.10
CA GLY A 31 -11.74 7.74 -10.96
C GLY A 31 -11.10 8.87 -10.14
N ALA A 32 -11.82 9.40 -9.14
CA ALA A 32 -11.30 10.42 -8.22
C ALA A 32 -10.11 9.90 -7.40
N GLY A 33 -10.16 8.64 -6.95
CA GLY A 33 -9.05 7.96 -6.28
C GLY A 33 -7.79 7.89 -7.15
N ARG A 34 -7.93 7.47 -8.41
CA ARG A 34 -6.81 7.43 -9.38
C ARG A 34 -6.25 8.81 -9.66
N ALA A 35 -7.10 9.83 -9.80
CA ALA A 35 -6.66 11.22 -9.98
C ALA A 35 -5.89 11.73 -8.75
N ALA A 36 -6.38 11.44 -7.53
CA ALA A 36 -5.70 11.81 -6.29
C ALA A 36 -4.32 11.15 -6.16
N ILE A 37 -4.21 9.86 -6.50
CA ILE A 37 -2.91 9.16 -6.55
C ILE A 37 -1.98 9.82 -7.57
N SER A 38 -2.48 10.13 -8.76
CA SER A 38 -1.67 10.74 -9.83
C SER A 38 -1.13 12.11 -9.42
N ALA A 39 -1.95 12.94 -8.76
CA ALA A 39 -1.56 14.24 -8.23
C ALA A 39 -0.55 14.11 -7.08
N ALA A 40 -0.74 13.14 -6.18
CA ALA A 40 0.14 12.94 -5.02
C ALA A 40 1.49 12.31 -5.39
N ARG A 41 1.54 11.45 -6.43
CA ARG A 41 2.72 10.67 -6.81
C ARG A 41 4.01 11.48 -6.97
N PRO A 42 4.06 12.60 -7.72
CA PRO A 42 5.30 13.36 -7.88
C PRO A 42 5.81 13.94 -6.55
N VAL A 43 4.93 14.48 -5.72
CA VAL A 43 5.29 15.05 -4.41
C VAL A 43 5.78 13.96 -3.47
N HIS A 44 5.08 12.83 -3.41
CA HIS A 44 5.48 11.67 -2.62
C HIS A 44 6.85 11.12 -3.06
N ALA A 45 7.06 10.93 -4.36
CA ALA A 45 8.32 10.45 -4.91
C ALA A 45 9.49 11.41 -4.61
N ALA A 46 9.27 12.72 -4.71
CA ALA A 46 10.26 13.72 -4.35
C ALA A 46 10.62 13.64 -2.86
N ALA A 47 9.64 13.50 -1.98
CA ALA A 47 9.85 13.36 -0.54
C ALA A 47 10.64 12.09 -0.20
N VAL A 48 10.26 10.94 -0.77
CA VAL A 48 10.99 9.66 -0.58
C VAL A 48 12.43 9.77 -1.06
N ARG A 49 12.64 10.37 -2.25
CA ARG A 49 14.00 10.60 -2.77
C ARG A 49 14.83 11.46 -1.84
N ARG A 50 14.28 12.59 -1.38
CA ARG A 50 14.99 13.56 -0.54
C ARG A 50 15.27 13.04 0.87
N HIS A 51 14.30 12.41 1.50
CA HIS A 51 14.35 12.14 2.93
C HIS A 51 14.83 10.73 3.28
N LEU A 52 14.72 9.79 2.34
CA LEU A 52 15.19 8.41 2.50
C LEU A 52 16.34 8.10 1.54
N LEU A 53 16.10 8.10 0.23
CA LEU A 53 17.06 7.56 -0.74
C LEU A 53 18.34 8.38 -0.90
N ALA A 54 18.27 9.70 -0.71
CA ALA A 54 19.44 10.57 -0.74
C ALA A 54 20.38 10.34 0.45
N LYS A 55 19.88 9.78 1.56
CA LYS A 55 20.68 9.47 2.75
C LYS A 55 21.34 8.08 2.68
N ILE A 56 20.97 7.27 1.69
CA ILE A 56 21.49 5.91 1.51
C ILE A 56 22.37 5.90 0.25
N PRO A 57 23.68 5.62 0.38
CA PRO A 57 24.56 5.46 -0.76
C PRO A 57 23.98 4.47 -1.77
N ALA A 58 24.09 4.77 -3.07
CA ALA A 58 23.46 3.96 -4.11
C ALA A 58 23.84 2.47 -4.04
N LYS A 59 25.10 2.19 -3.67
CA LYS A 59 25.64 0.83 -3.47
C LYS A 59 24.98 0.04 -2.33
N ASP A 60 24.40 0.72 -1.34
CA ASP A 60 23.82 0.10 -0.14
C ASP A 60 22.31 -0.11 -0.26
N ARG A 61 21.65 0.49 -1.26
CA ARG A 61 20.20 0.34 -1.49
C ARG A 61 19.76 -1.11 -1.73
N PRO A 62 20.48 -1.94 -2.50
CA PRO A 62 20.12 -3.35 -2.65
C PRO A 62 20.15 -4.13 -1.33
N ARG A 63 21.09 -3.78 -0.42
CA ARG A 63 21.18 -4.42 0.90
C ARG A 63 19.98 -4.07 1.77
N LEU A 64 19.56 -2.81 1.77
CA LEU A 64 18.34 -2.39 2.46
C LEU A 64 17.12 -3.12 1.91
N LEU A 65 16.98 -3.21 0.58
CA LEU A 65 15.87 -3.93 -0.05
C LEU A 65 15.82 -5.39 0.39
N SER A 66 16.96 -6.09 0.32
CA SER A 66 17.04 -7.49 0.76
C SER A 66 16.66 -7.68 2.22
N ALA A 67 17.13 -6.79 3.12
CA ALA A 67 16.75 -6.86 4.53
C ALA A 67 15.24 -6.63 4.75
N LEU A 68 14.62 -5.70 4.02
CA LEU A 68 13.18 -5.45 4.08
C LEU A 68 12.36 -6.62 3.53
N GLU A 69 12.84 -7.29 2.47
CA GLU A 69 12.22 -8.49 1.92
C GLU A 69 12.24 -9.63 2.93
N THR A 70 13.40 -9.90 3.57
CA THR A 70 13.50 -10.89 4.65
C THR A 70 12.55 -10.59 5.81
N LEU A 71 12.37 -9.31 6.17
CA LEU A 71 11.43 -8.91 7.23
C LEU A 71 9.95 -8.98 6.80
N ALA A 72 9.66 -8.87 5.51
CA ALA A 72 8.31 -8.93 4.98
C ALA A 72 7.79 -10.36 4.83
N GLU A 73 8.70 -11.35 4.75
CA GLU A 73 8.33 -12.75 4.82
C GLU A 73 7.71 -13.05 6.19
N PRO A 74 6.50 -13.64 6.24
CA PRO A 74 5.89 -14.03 7.51
C PRO A 74 6.75 -15.09 8.19
N ALA A 75 7.05 -14.89 9.47
CA ALA A 75 7.68 -15.89 10.31
C ALA A 75 6.68 -17.05 10.54
N GLU A 76 6.81 -18.09 9.72
CA GLU A 76 5.97 -19.31 9.68
C GLU A 76 4.49 -19.07 9.27
N PRO A 77 3.85 -20.06 8.60
CA PRO A 77 2.46 -19.92 8.19
C PRO A 77 1.54 -19.91 9.41
N GLU A 78 0.87 -18.79 9.67
CA GLU A 78 -0.24 -18.72 10.62
C GLU A 78 -1.27 -19.79 10.29
N VAL A 79 -1.41 -20.79 11.17
CA VAL A 79 -2.51 -21.75 11.14
C VAL A 79 -3.80 -20.98 11.39
N ARG A 80 -4.50 -20.66 10.30
CA ARG A 80 -5.82 -20.00 10.34
C ARG A 80 -6.81 -20.92 11.06
N LYS A 81 -7.15 -20.60 12.32
CA LYS A 81 -8.23 -21.26 13.05
C LYS A 81 -9.55 -21.02 12.32
N GLY A 82 -10.23 -22.11 12.01
CA GLY A 82 -11.56 -22.14 11.38
C GLY A 82 -12.68 -21.74 12.32
#